data_AF-A0A2J8IAJ4-F1
#
_entry.id   AF-A0A2J8IAJ4-F1
#
_cell.length_a   1.000
_cell.length_b   1.000
_cell.length_c   1.000
_cell.angle_alpha   90.00
_cell.angle_beta   90.00
_cell.angle_gamma   90.00
#
_symmetry.space_group_name_H-M   'P 1'
#
loop_
_entity.id
_entity.type
_entity.pdbx_description
1 polymer ?
#
loop_
_entity_poly.entity_id
_entity_poly.type
_entity_poly.pdbx_seq_one_letter_code
_entity_poly.pdbx_strand_id
1 'polypeptide(L)' 'MTGPTMENQVRAALDKAWEEMIFIGPDHPYYPLLAELVSAVGKSWQQGYDHGRHGGQHVNPYVWNSQGG' A
#
# COMPACT_ATOMS: atom_id res chain seq x y z
N MET A 1 14.61 -12.46 -2.49
CA MET A 1 14.97 -11.89 -1.17
C MET A 1 14.89 -10.37 -1.25
N THR A 2 13.69 -9.80 -1.24
CA THR A 2 13.50 -8.34 -1.05
C THR A 2 13.45 -8.10 0.44
N GLY A 3 14.60 -7.72 1.00
CA GLY A 3 14.79 -7.55 2.44
C GLY A 3 14.10 -6.32 3.04
N PRO A 4 14.27 -6.11 4.36
CA PRO A 4 13.54 -5.14 5.21
C PRO A 4 13.63 -3.66 4.79
N THR A 5 14.51 -3.34 3.85
CA THR A 5 14.72 -1.97 3.34
C THR A 5 13.55 -1.46 2.50
N MET A 6 12.87 -2.32 1.75
CA MET A 6 11.73 -1.92 0.91
C MET A 6 10.43 -1.82 1.74
N GLU A 7 10.32 -2.61 2.81
CA GLU A 7 9.20 -2.57 3.77
C GLU A 7 9.10 -1.22 4.47
N ASN A 8 10.23 -0.58 4.77
CA ASN A 8 10.25 0.77 5.33
C ASN A 8 9.82 1.87 4.35
N GLN A 9 10.00 1.69 3.03
CA GLN A 9 9.68 2.73 2.05
C GLN A 9 8.17 2.90 1.86
N VAL A 10 7.42 1.80 1.80
CA VAL A 10 5.94 1.85 1.69
C VAL A 10 5.35 2.51 2.93
N ARG A 11 5.86 2.14 4.11
CA ARG A 11 5.41 2.71 5.37
C ARG A 11 5.71 4.21 5.48
N ALA A 12 6.93 4.62 5.12
CA ALA A 12 7.31 6.03 5.08
C ALA A 12 6.48 6.85 4.08
N ALA A 13 6.13 6.26 2.93
CA ALA A 13 5.26 6.91 1.95
C ALA A 13 3.83 7.09 2.47
N LEU A 14 3.29 6.09 3.18
CA LEU A 14 1.98 6.17 3.82
C LEU A 14 1.99 7.24 4.93
N ASP A 15 3.00 7.26 5.80
CA ASP A 15 3.12 8.23 6.89
C ASP A 15 3.17 9.67 6.33
N LYS A 16 3.98 9.91 5.29
CA LYS A 16 4.01 11.21 4.60
C LYS A 16 2.65 11.58 4.01
N ALA A 17 1.97 10.64 3.35
CA ALA A 17 0.66 10.91 2.77
C ALA A 17 -0.39 11.27 3.83
N TRP A 18 -0.33 10.65 5.02
CA TRP A 18 -1.15 11.01 6.17
C TRP A 18 -0.87 12.43 6.68
N GLU A 19 0.40 12.83 6.77
CA GLU A 19 0.77 14.21 7.15
C GLU A 19 0.23 15.24 6.15
N GLU A 20 0.36 14.97 4.85
CA GLU A 20 -0.20 15.83 3.81
C GLU A 20 -1.73 15.91 3.91
N MET A 21 -2.42 14.81 4.20
CA MET A 21 -3.87 14.79 4.43
C MET A 21 -4.28 15.67 5.63
N ILE A 22 -3.49 15.67 6.71
CA ILE A 22 -3.70 16.55 7.85
C ILE A 22 -3.52 18.02 7.45
N PHE A 23 -2.51 18.32 6.63
CA PHE A 23 -2.20 19.66 6.17
C PHE A 23 -3.27 20.25 5.23
N ILE A 24 -3.73 19.48 4.23
CA ILE A 24 -4.72 19.95 3.26
C ILE A 24 -6.14 19.98 3.83
N GLY A 25 -6.45 19.09 4.78
CA GLY A 25 -7.77 18.96 5.40
C GLY A 25 -8.84 18.30 4.50
N PRO A 26 -9.97 17.89 5.10
CA PRO A 26 -11.00 17.08 4.44
C PRO A 26 -11.75 17.80 3.32
N ASP A 27 -11.79 19.13 3.35
CA ASP A 27 -12.45 19.95 2.32
C ASP A 27 -11.62 20.11 1.04
N HIS A 28 -10.37 19.62 1.04
CA HIS A 28 -9.51 19.74 -0.13
C HIS A 28 -9.99 18.78 -1.25
N PRO A 29 -10.07 19.24 -2.53
CA PRO A 29 -10.57 18.42 -3.64
C PRO A 29 -9.87 17.07 -3.82
N TYR A 30 -8.59 16.98 -3.46
CA TYR A 30 -7.80 15.75 -3.55
C TYR A 30 -7.84 14.87 -2.30
N TYR A 31 -8.43 15.33 -1.20
CA TYR A 31 -8.49 14.57 0.04
C TYR A 31 -9.15 13.19 -0.13
N PRO A 32 -10.31 13.05 -0.81
CA PRO A 32 -10.93 11.74 -1.00
C PRO A 32 -10.05 10.77 -1.79
N LEU A 33 -9.38 11.27 -2.83
CA LEU A 33 -8.49 10.46 -3.67
C LEU A 33 -7.25 9.98 -2.89
N LEU A 34 -6.62 10.88 -2.13
CA LEU A 34 -5.50 10.54 -1.26
C LEU A 34 -5.91 9.53 -0.18
N ALA A 35 -7.07 9.72 0.45
CA ALA A 35 -7.59 8.81 1.45
C ALA A 35 -7.81 7.40 0.90
N GLU A 36 -8.40 7.29 -0.30
CA GLU A 36 -8.64 6.02 -0.97
C GLU A 36 -7.32 5.33 -1.32
N LEU A 37 -6.35 6.07 -1.87
CA LEU A 37 -5.05 5.53 -2.26
C LEU A 37 -4.25 5.04 -1.05
N VAL A 38 -4.17 5.84 0.02
CA VAL A 38 -3.51 5.46 1.29
C VAL A 38 -4.16 4.21 1.88
N SER A 39 -5.50 4.13 1.88
CA SER A 39 -6.23 2.96 2.37
C SER A 39 -5.95 1.71 1.54
N ALA A 40 -6.00 1.81 0.20
CA ALA A 40 -5.78 0.70 -0.72
C ALA A 40 -4.35 0.15 -0.64
N VAL A 41 -3.36 1.04 -0.60
CA VAL A 41 -1.94 0.67 -0.48
C VAL A 41 -1.66 0.04 0.89
N GLY A 42 -2.18 0.62 1.98
CA GLY A 42 -2.03 0.06 3.33
C GLY A 42 -2.61 -1.35 3.46
N LYS A 43 -3.83 -1.57 2.93
CA LYS A 43 -4.47 -2.90 2.93
C LYS A 43 -3.71 -3.92 2.11
N SER A 44 -3.27 -3.54 0.91
CA SER A 44 -2.53 -4.45 0.00
C SER A 44 -1.16 -4.83 0.59
N TRP A 45 -0.49 -3.87 1.23
CA TRP A 45 0.76 -4.13 1.95
C TRP A 45 0.57 -5.08 3.12
N GLN A 46 -0.46 -4.85 3.96
CA GLN A 46 -0.76 -5.73 5.09
C GLN A 46 -1.11 -7.15 4.62
N GLN A 47 -1.90 -7.29 3.56
CA GLN A 47 -2.22 -8.59 2.98
C GLN A 47 -0.99 -9.31 2.42
N GLY A 48 -0.08 -8.58 1.74
CA GLY A 48 1.18 -9.15 1.27
C GLY A 48 2.10 -9.60 2.40
N TYR A 49 2.14 -8.83 3.49
CA TYR A 49 2.89 -9.17 4.70
C TYR A 49 2.34 -10.43 5.37
N ASP A 50 1.04 -10.50 5.59
CA ASP A 50 0.36 -11.66 6.18
C ASP A 50 0.53 -12.90 5.28
N HIS A 51 0.41 -12.73 3.96
CA HIS A 51 0.63 -13.79 2.98
C HIS A 51 2.05 -14.37 3.06
N GLY A 52 3.07 -13.52 3.16
CA GLY A 52 4.46 -13.93 3.34
C GLY A 52 4.71 -14.64 4.68
N ARG A 53 3.98 -14.26 5.73
CA ARG A 53 4.12 -14.87 7.06
C ARG A 53 3.45 -16.24 7.20
N HIS A 54 2.38 -16.48 6.45
CA HIS A 54 1.60 -17.72 6.53
C HIS A 54 2.08 -18.84 5.59
N GLY A 55 3.21 -18.68 4.90
CA GLY A 55 3.80 -19.76 4.11
C GLY A 55 3.07 -20.05 2.79
N GLY A 56 2.43 -19.05 2.18
CA GLY A 56 2.27 -18.99 0.72
C GLY A 56 1.51 -20.12 0.02
N GLN A 57 0.47 -20.71 0.62
CA GLN A 57 -0.40 -21.67 -0.10
C GLN A 57 -1.50 -20.99 -0.94
N HIS A 58 -1.73 -19.68 -0.80
CA HIS A 58 -2.70 -18.94 -1.60
C HIS A 58 -2.02 -18.23 -2.79
N VAL A 59 -2.67 -18.20 -3.95
CA VAL A 59 -2.22 -17.36 -5.06
C VAL A 59 -2.28 -15.90 -4.59
N ASN A 60 -1.15 -15.18 -4.63
CA ASN A 60 -1.13 -13.75 -4.34
C ASN A 60 -2.09 -13.05 -5.33
N PRO A 61 -3.21 -12.44 -4.88
CA PRO A 61 -4.20 -11.85 -5.79
C PRO A 61 -3.67 -10.60 -6.51
N TYR A 62 -2.50 -10.10 -6.10
CA TYR A 62 -1.84 -8.92 -6.66
C TYR A 62 -0.68 -9.26 -7.60
N VAL A 63 -0.52 -10.52 -8.04
CA VAL A 63 0.39 -10.78 -9.17
C VAL A 63 -0.19 -10.02 -10.36
N TRP A 64 0.45 -8.90 -10.71
CA TRP A 64 0.18 -8.22 -11.97
C TRP A 64 0.40 -9.26 -13.06
N ASN A 65 -0.70 -9.77 -13.63
CA ASN A 65 -0.62 -10.68 -14.76
C ASN A 65 0.08 -9.92 -15.87
N SER A 66 1.39 -10.17 -16.02
CA SER A 66 2.14 -9.91 -17.24
C SER A 66 1.61 -10.85 -18.32
N GLN A 67 0.36 -10.68 -18.70
CA GLN A 67 -0.30 -11.40 -19.77
C GLN A 67 -0.98 -10.36 -20.66
N GLY A 68 -0.12 -9.68 -21.40
CA GLY A 68 -0.46 -8.90 -22.58
C GLY A 68 0.69 -9.11 -23.57
N GLY A 69 0.59 -10.19 -24.35
CA GLY A 69 1.35 -10.36 -25.58
C GLY A 69 0.72 -9.58 -26.72
#